data_AF-A0A0Q8EC84-F1
#
_entry.id   AF-A0A0Q8EC84-F1
#
_cell.length_a   1.000
_cell.length_b   1.000
_cell.length_c   1.000
_cell.angle_alpha   90.00
_cell.angle_beta   90.00
_cell.angle_gamma   90.00
#
_symmetry.space_group_name_H-M   'P 1'
#
loop_
_entity.id
_entity.type
_entity.pdbx_description
1 polymer ?
#
loop_
_entity_poly.entity_id
_entity_poly.type
_entity_poly.pdbx_seq_one_letter_code
_entity_poly.pdbx_strand_id
1 'polypeptide(L)'
;MCAVKVGPVCGRNLACTTAAGKPGIFYSVTVNGEPSGRRCIGEAEANGAGVITPGQVLEAMRRLDWPASPLVIQPPDGLTLVNFDTNFYTTGTDPVTRVVTLLGQRVTIEATPSEYRWGFGDGEALATTEPGAAYPALTITHNYLRTGTYSASLDTTYSGRYRVGTGAWQDVPGTVTIEGAPESLRAIEAQPKLVGY
;
A
#
# COMPACT_ATOMS: atom_id res chain seq x y z
N MET A 1 -26.94 -13.59 33.75
CA MET A 1 -25.56 -13.55 33.22
C MET A 1 -25.40 -12.23 32.47
N CYS A 2 -24.51 -11.34 32.91
CA CYS A 2 -24.25 -10.08 32.21
C CYS A 2 -23.36 -10.35 30.99
N ALA A 3 -23.79 -9.93 29.79
CA ALA A 3 -22.99 -10.04 28.57
C ALA A 3 -22.38 -8.67 28.24
N VAL A 4 -21.05 -8.59 28.26
CA VAL A 4 -20.31 -7.40 27.83
C VAL A 4 -20.20 -7.43 26.31
N LYS A 5 -20.70 -6.40 25.62
CA LYS A 5 -20.52 -6.24 24.17
C LYS A 5 -19.54 -5.11 23.89
N VAL A 6 -18.54 -5.41 23.07
CA VAL A 6 -17.43 -4.52 22.72
C VAL A 6 -17.60 -4.07 21.27
N GLY A 7 -17.60 -2.76 21.02
CA GLY A 7 -17.71 -2.17 19.68
C GLY A 7 -16.64 -1.11 19.42
N PRO A 8 -16.24 -0.90 18.15
CA PRO A 8 -15.24 0.10 17.81
C PRO A 8 -15.72 1.52 18.16
N VAL A 9 -14.79 2.41 18.50
CA VAL A 9 -15.09 3.83 18.69
C VAL A 9 -15.30 4.47 17.30
N CYS A 10 -16.39 5.19 17.10
CA CYS A 10 -16.64 5.89 15.84
C CYS A 10 -15.49 6.87 15.52
N GLY A 11 -14.91 6.72 14.33
CA GLY A 11 -14.16 7.78 13.63
C GLY A 11 -12.63 7.73 13.68
N ARG A 12 -12.01 6.89 14.50
CA ARG A 12 -10.56 6.61 14.44
C ARG A 12 -10.20 5.50 15.42
N ASN A 13 -9.35 4.57 14.99
CA ASN A 13 -8.70 3.62 15.90
C ASN A 13 -7.79 4.41 16.86
N LEU A 14 -8.28 4.75 18.06
CA LEU A 14 -7.49 5.50 19.04
C LEU A 14 -6.61 4.53 19.82
N ALA A 15 -5.30 4.56 19.51
CA ALA A 15 -4.29 3.81 20.22
C ALA A 15 -4.26 4.18 21.72
N CYS A 16 -3.97 3.19 22.57
CA CYS A 16 -3.87 3.35 24.01
C CYS A 16 -2.91 2.29 24.59
N THR A 17 -2.56 2.46 25.87
CA THR A 17 -1.79 1.47 26.62
C THR A 17 -2.73 0.80 27.63
N THR A 18 -2.80 -0.52 27.59
CA THR A 18 -3.59 -1.31 28.55
C THR A 18 -3.01 -1.20 29.96
N ALA A 19 -3.79 -1.59 30.98
CA ALA A 19 -3.29 -1.65 32.36
C ALA A 19 -2.07 -2.57 32.53
N ALA A 20 -1.90 -3.55 31.64
CA ALA A 20 -0.74 -4.45 31.59
C ALA A 20 0.46 -3.86 30.82
N GLY A 21 0.43 -2.58 30.43
CA GLY A 21 1.52 -1.92 29.70
C GLY A 21 1.62 -2.32 28.22
N LYS A 22 0.66 -3.08 27.68
CA LYS A 22 0.65 -3.50 26.26
C LYS A 22 -0.08 -2.49 25.38
N PRO A 23 0.32 -2.30 24.11
CA PRO A 23 -0.45 -1.54 23.14
C PRO A 23 -1.87 -2.09 22.99
N GLY A 24 -2.84 -1.20 22.82
CA GLY A 24 -4.25 -1.53 22.65
C GLY A 24 -5.00 -0.43 21.91
N ILE A 25 -6.31 -0.61 21.76
CA ILE A 25 -7.20 0.37 21.14
C ILE A 25 -8.38 0.61 22.07
N PHE A 26 -8.88 1.84 22.11
CA PHE A 26 -10.10 2.14 22.84
C PHE A 26 -11.33 1.55 22.14
N TYR A 27 -12.11 0.79 22.87
CA TYR A 27 -13.43 0.31 22.46
C TYR A 27 -14.51 0.91 23.35
N SER A 28 -15.70 1.10 22.77
CA SER A 28 -16.90 1.40 23.51
C SER A 28 -17.41 0.11 24.14
N VAL A 29 -17.54 0.10 25.46
CA VAL A 29 -18.05 -1.04 26.23
C VAL A 29 -19.50 -0.78 26.53
N THR A 30 -20.35 -1.76 26.20
CA THR A 30 -21.74 -1.78 26.65
C THR A 30 -21.95 -2.90 27.64
N VAL A 31 -22.62 -2.60 28.75
CA VAL A 31 -23.00 -3.55 29.79
C VAL A 31 -24.52 -3.62 29.77
N ASN A 32 -25.07 -4.80 29.50
CA ASN A 32 -26.52 -5.00 29.36
C ASN A 32 -27.19 -4.11 28.30
N GLY A 33 -26.44 -3.72 27.27
CA GLY A 33 -26.91 -2.85 26.20
C GLY A 33 -26.79 -1.35 26.49
N GLU A 34 -26.38 -0.96 27.71
CA GLU A 34 -26.13 0.43 28.05
C GLU A 34 -24.66 0.82 27.87
N PRO A 35 -24.35 2.02 27.37
CA PRO A 35 -22.99 2.52 27.28
C PRO A 35 -22.35 2.62 28.68
N SER A 36 -21.34 1.78 28.92
CA SER A 36 -20.60 1.74 30.19
C SER A 36 -19.27 2.51 30.13
N GLY A 37 -18.97 3.16 29.00
CA GLY A 37 -17.77 3.96 28.80
C GLY A 37 -16.78 3.35 27.79
N ARG A 38 -15.55 3.85 27.81
CA ARG A 38 -14.48 3.40 26.90
C ARG A 38 -13.46 2.58 27.68
N ARG A 39 -12.98 1.50 27.08
CA ARG A 39 -11.92 0.66 27.65
C ARG A 39 -10.80 0.45 26.66
N CYS A 40 -9.57 0.55 27.14
CA CYS A 40 -8.40 0.15 26.36
C CYS A 40 -8.31 -1.38 26.36
N ILE A 41 -8.51 -2.01 25.21
CA ILE A 41 -8.45 -3.47 25.06
C ILE A 41 -7.22 -3.82 24.23
N GLY A 42 -6.40 -4.71 24.77
CA GLY A 42 -5.23 -5.27 24.09
C GLY A 42 -5.61 -6.50 23.25
N GLU A 43 -4.70 -6.92 22.38
CA GLU A 43 -4.96 -8.00 21.41
C GLU A 43 -5.37 -9.33 22.06
N ALA A 44 -4.69 -9.76 23.13
CA ALA A 44 -5.01 -11.01 23.82
C ALA A 44 -6.43 -11.04 24.41
N GLU A 45 -6.88 -9.92 24.96
CA GLU A 45 -8.23 -9.79 25.52
C GLU A 45 -9.30 -9.76 24.42
N ALA A 46 -9.03 -9.04 23.33
CA ALA A 46 -9.90 -9.02 22.16
C ALA A 46 -10.07 -10.42 21.56
N ASN A 47 -8.98 -11.19 21.46
CA ASN A 47 -8.98 -12.56 20.96
C ASN A 47 -9.86 -13.48 21.82
N GLY A 48 -9.71 -13.41 23.14
CA GLY A 48 -10.55 -14.17 24.07
C GLY A 48 -12.05 -13.82 23.99
N ALA A 49 -12.36 -12.59 23.57
CA ALA A 49 -13.72 -12.10 23.36
C ALA A 49 -14.24 -12.30 21.92
N GLY A 50 -13.46 -12.88 21.01
CA GLY A 50 -13.83 -13.04 19.59
C GLY A 50 -13.96 -11.72 18.82
N VAL A 51 -13.27 -10.67 19.28
CA VAL A 51 -13.29 -9.34 18.65
C VAL A 51 -12.12 -9.24 17.67
N ILE A 52 -12.40 -8.87 16.42
CA ILE A 52 -11.37 -8.59 15.43
C ILE A 52 -10.73 -7.23 15.71
N THR A 53 -9.42 -7.25 15.91
CA THR A 53 -8.63 -6.03 16.11
C THR A 53 -8.03 -5.52 14.79
N PRO A 54 -7.83 -4.19 14.66
CA PRO A 54 -7.08 -3.62 13.54
C PRO A 54 -5.68 -4.21 13.34
N GLY A 55 -5.00 -4.60 14.42
CA GLY A 55 -3.68 -5.26 14.35
C GLY A 55 -3.75 -6.63 13.67
N GLN A 56 -4.75 -7.44 13.99
CA GLN A 56 -4.98 -8.73 13.31
C GLN A 56 -5.27 -8.55 11.82
N VAL A 57 -5.98 -7.48 11.46
CA VAL A 57 -6.27 -7.17 10.05
C VAL A 57 -5.01 -6.71 9.33
N LEU A 58 -4.16 -5.89 9.95
CA LEU A 58 -2.86 -5.53 9.37
C LEU A 58 -2.00 -6.78 9.13
N GLU A 59 -1.94 -7.67 10.11
CA GLU A 59 -1.20 -8.94 9.99
C GLU A 59 -1.80 -9.85 8.91
N ALA A 60 -3.13 -9.87 8.76
CA ALA A 60 -3.77 -10.56 7.65
C ALA A 60 -3.43 -9.90 6.30
N MET A 61 -3.49 -8.57 6.23
CA MET A 61 -3.15 -7.78 5.03
C MET A 61 -1.72 -8.05 4.57
N ARG A 62 -0.75 -8.13 5.49
CA ARG A 62 0.66 -8.45 5.18
C ARG A 62 0.88 -9.86 4.62
N ARG A 63 -0.02 -10.80 4.87
CA ARG A 63 0.07 -12.19 4.41
C ARG A 63 -0.72 -12.47 3.14
N LEU A 64 -1.47 -11.49 2.64
CA LEU A 64 -2.26 -11.63 1.42
C LEU A 64 -1.45 -11.26 0.19
N ASP A 65 -1.74 -11.93 -0.92
CA ASP A 65 -1.18 -11.58 -2.21
C ASP A 65 -1.94 -10.39 -2.82
N TRP A 66 -1.21 -9.28 -2.92
CA TRP A 66 -1.62 -8.06 -3.60
C TRP A 66 -0.87 -7.92 -4.92
N PRO A 67 -1.51 -7.38 -5.97
CA PRO A 67 -0.85 -7.24 -7.26
C PRO A 67 0.26 -6.19 -7.18
N ALA A 68 1.39 -6.48 -7.84
CA ALA A 68 2.36 -5.44 -8.16
C ALA A 68 1.75 -4.48 -9.19
N SER A 69 2.10 -3.20 -9.10
CA SER A 69 1.71 -2.22 -10.12
C SER A 69 2.57 -2.43 -11.37
N PRO A 70 1.98 -2.45 -12.57
CA PRO A 70 2.75 -2.59 -13.81
C PRO A 70 3.62 -1.35 -14.00
N LEU A 71 4.91 -1.54 -14.23
CA LEU A 71 5.80 -0.46 -14.66
C LEU A 71 5.57 -0.23 -16.16
N VAL A 72 5.50 1.03 -16.57
CA VAL A 72 5.51 1.38 -17.99
C VAL A 72 6.63 2.38 -18.22
N ILE A 73 7.54 2.02 -19.13
CA ILE A 73 8.66 2.84 -19.56
C ILE A 73 8.37 3.38 -20.97
N GLN A 74 8.64 4.67 -21.20
CA GLN A 74 8.60 5.26 -22.53
C GLN A 74 9.97 5.82 -22.92
N PRO A 75 10.49 5.48 -24.12
CA PRO A 75 9.81 4.72 -25.19
C PRO A 75 9.57 3.22 -24.89
N PRO A 76 8.49 2.60 -25.43
CA PRO A 76 8.06 1.25 -25.05
C PRO A 76 8.94 0.12 -25.63
N ASP A 77 9.91 0.44 -26.48
CA ASP A 77 10.84 -0.53 -27.06
C ASP A 77 12.01 -0.88 -26.13
N GLY A 78 12.01 -0.35 -24.90
CA GLY A 78 13.07 -0.57 -23.91
C GLY A 78 14.40 0.08 -24.31
N LEU A 79 14.35 1.08 -25.19
CA LEU A 79 15.50 1.87 -25.60
C LEU A 79 15.32 3.32 -25.19
N THR A 80 16.36 3.89 -24.61
CA THR A 80 16.43 5.32 -24.33
C THR A 80 17.78 5.89 -24.76
N LEU A 81 17.86 7.20 -24.88
CA LEU A 81 19.10 7.90 -25.14
C LEU A 81 19.73 8.37 -23.84
N VAL A 82 21.05 8.26 -23.75
CA VAL A 82 21.79 8.92 -22.69
C VAL A 82 21.57 10.43 -22.77
N ASN A 83 21.52 11.10 -21.63
CA ASN A 83 21.26 12.54 -21.52
C ASN A 83 19.85 12.99 -21.96
N PHE A 84 18.90 12.08 -22.18
CA PHE A 84 17.49 12.39 -22.43
C PHE A 84 16.58 11.84 -21.33
N ASP A 85 15.44 12.50 -21.17
CA ASP A 85 14.41 12.06 -20.23
C ASP A 85 13.74 10.79 -20.71
N THR A 86 13.87 9.74 -19.91
CA THR A 86 13.08 8.51 -20.03
C THR A 86 11.88 8.64 -19.11
N ASN A 87 10.66 8.37 -19.61
CA ASN A 87 9.45 8.54 -18.81
C ASN A 87 9.00 7.22 -18.19
N PHE A 88 8.47 7.31 -16.97
CA PHE A 88 7.98 6.19 -16.18
C PHE A 88 6.58 6.49 -15.68
N TYR A 89 5.67 5.52 -15.73
CA TYR A 89 4.37 5.62 -15.09
C TYR A 89 3.80 4.24 -14.80
N THR A 90 2.67 4.18 -14.09
CA THR A 90 1.91 2.95 -13.88
C THR A 90 0.43 3.15 -14.14
N THR A 91 -0.24 2.06 -14.51
CA THR A 91 -1.71 1.97 -14.57
C THR A 91 -2.30 1.27 -13.34
N GLY A 92 -1.46 0.83 -12.39
CA GLY A 92 -1.87 0.14 -11.16
C GLY A 92 -2.39 1.10 -10.09
N THR A 93 -3.46 1.83 -10.38
CA THR A 93 -3.98 2.90 -9.49
C THR A 93 -5.22 2.50 -8.70
N ASP A 94 -5.89 1.42 -9.11
CA ASP A 94 -7.20 1.06 -8.58
C ASP A 94 -7.10 0.33 -7.23
N PRO A 95 -8.03 0.58 -6.29
CA PRO A 95 -8.14 -0.22 -5.07
C PRO A 95 -8.45 -1.69 -5.36
N VAL A 96 -7.81 -2.58 -4.60
CA VAL A 96 -7.97 -4.04 -4.71
C VAL A 96 -8.59 -4.58 -3.45
N THR A 97 -9.61 -5.45 -3.59
CA THR A 97 -10.28 -6.07 -2.45
C THR A 97 -9.89 -7.53 -2.28
N ARG A 98 -9.76 -7.96 -1.02
CA ARG A 98 -9.62 -9.36 -0.59
C ARG A 98 -10.60 -9.66 0.53
N VAL A 99 -11.03 -10.91 0.60
CA VAL A 99 -11.92 -11.39 1.66
C VAL A 99 -11.22 -12.50 2.41
N VAL A 100 -11.12 -12.37 3.72
CA VAL A 100 -10.52 -13.35 4.62
C VAL A 100 -11.48 -13.73 5.73
N THR A 101 -11.20 -14.83 6.40
CA THR A 101 -11.90 -15.22 7.62
C THR A 101 -10.95 -15.08 8.80
N LEU A 102 -11.29 -14.24 9.76
CA LEU A 102 -10.54 -14.07 11.00
C LEU A 102 -11.46 -14.43 12.16
N LEU A 103 -11.02 -15.28 13.10
CA LEU A 103 -11.82 -15.74 14.24
C LEU A 103 -13.25 -16.20 13.85
N GLY A 104 -13.40 -16.86 12.70
CA GLY A 104 -14.71 -17.32 12.17
C GLY A 104 -15.59 -16.23 11.55
N GLN A 105 -15.11 -14.98 11.49
CA GLN A 105 -15.83 -13.83 10.94
C GLN A 105 -15.28 -13.44 9.57
N ARG A 106 -16.18 -13.12 8.63
CA ARG A 106 -15.80 -12.62 7.30
C ARG A 106 -15.31 -11.18 7.40
N VAL A 107 -14.08 -10.94 6.96
CA VAL A 107 -13.46 -9.62 6.90
C VAL A 107 -13.16 -9.28 5.45
N THR A 108 -13.64 -8.13 4.98
CA THR A 108 -13.29 -7.58 3.67
C THR A 108 -12.22 -6.52 3.88
N ILE A 109 -11.10 -6.63 3.16
CA ILE A 109 -9.98 -5.70 3.18
C ILE A 109 -9.87 -5.10 1.79
N GLU A 110 -9.86 -3.77 1.71
CA GLU A 110 -9.59 -3.02 0.49
C GLU A 110 -8.25 -2.31 0.65
N ALA A 111 -7.32 -2.58 -0.27
CA ALA A 111 -6.00 -2.00 -0.31
C ALA A 111 -5.91 -1.01 -1.47
N THR A 112 -5.42 0.21 -1.21
CA THR A 112 -5.31 1.29 -2.19
C THR A 112 -3.84 1.70 -2.31
N PRO A 113 -3.27 1.77 -3.53
CA PRO A 113 -1.95 2.34 -3.76
C PRO A 113 -1.86 3.74 -3.16
N SER A 114 -0.82 3.98 -2.35
CA SER A 114 -0.62 5.25 -1.64
C SER A 114 0.75 5.88 -1.88
N GLU A 115 1.73 5.08 -2.29
CA GLU A 115 3.06 5.54 -2.65
C GLU A 115 3.68 4.58 -3.68
N TYR A 116 4.44 5.16 -4.61
CA TYR A 116 5.14 4.50 -5.70
C TYR A 116 6.63 4.79 -5.57
N ARG A 117 7.46 3.76 -5.49
CA ARG A 117 8.91 3.87 -5.44
C ARG A 117 9.51 3.36 -6.75
N TRP A 118 10.00 4.30 -7.54
CA TRP A 118 10.63 4.09 -8.83
C TRP A 118 12.12 3.81 -8.62
N GLY A 119 12.60 2.62 -8.98
CA GLY A 119 14.02 2.32 -9.07
C GLY A 119 14.47 2.43 -10.52
N PHE A 120 15.49 3.23 -10.82
CA PHE A 120 15.92 3.45 -12.21
C PHE A 120 17.01 2.48 -12.68
N GLY A 121 17.56 1.67 -11.78
CA GLY A 121 18.53 0.61 -12.09
C GLY A 121 19.98 1.08 -12.18
N ASP A 122 20.27 2.36 -11.95
CA ASP A 122 21.62 2.95 -11.93
C ASP A 122 22.08 3.38 -10.52
N GLY A 123 21.27 3.08 -9.50
CA GLY A 123 21.48 3.45 -8.10
C GLY A 123 20.57 4.58 -7.63
N GLU A 124 19.91 5.29 -8.55
CA GLU A 124 18.94 6.33 -8.22
C GLU A 124 17.52 5.77 -8.08
N ALA A 125 16.72 6.43 -7.24
CA ALA A 125 15.33 6.10 -7.01
C ALA A 125 14.53 7.36 -6.63
N LEU A 126 13.23 7.31 -6.92
CA LEU A 126 12.28 8.37 -6.59
C LEU A 126 11.05 7.77 -5.91
N ALA A 127 10.51 8.44 -4.90
CA ALA A 127 9.23 8.07 -4.27
C ALA A 127 8.19 9.15 -4.52
N THR A 128 6.98 8.76 -4.95
CA THR A 128 5.87 9.66 -5.26
C THR A 128 4.53 9.15 -4.75
N THR A 129 3.57 10.03 -4.53
CA THR A 129 2.17 9.67 -4.28
C THR A 129 1.36 9.57 -5.57
N GLU A 130 1.85 10.16 -6.65
CA GLU A 130 1.24 10.13 -7.98
C GLU A 130 1.83 9.00 -8.83
N PRO A 131 1.00 8.34 -9.69
CA PRO A 131 1.41 7.16 -10.48
C PRO A 131 2.24 7.49 -11.73
N GLY A 132 2.60 8.76 -11.93
CA GLY A 132 3.17 9.25 -13.18
C GLY A 132 2.12 9.43 -14.28
N ALA A 133 2.56 9.89 -15.44
CA ALA A 133 1.70 10.12 -16.59
C ALA A 133 2.43 9.84 -17.90
N ALA A 134 1.70 9.29 -18.88
CA ALA A 134 2.22 9.09 -20.22
C ALA A 134 2.57 10.43 -20.89
N TYR A 135 3.41 10.37 -21.93
CA TYR A 135 3.58 11.49 -22.87
C TYR A 135 2.21 12.03 -23.32
N PRO A 136 2.02 13.36 -23.39
CA PRO A 136 3.02 14.42 -23.28
C PRO A 136 3.23 15.00 -21.87
N ALA A 137 2.55 14.49 -20.83
CA ALA A 137 2.61 15.08 -19.49
C ALA A 137 3.96 14.84 -18.79
N LEU A 138 4.54 13.64 -18.95
CA LEU A 138 5.91 13.30 -18.53
C LEU A 138 6.25 13.68 -17.08
N THR A 139 5.43 13.28 -16.12
CA THR A 139 5.58 13.78 -14.73
C THR A 139 6.66 13.06 -13.94
N ILE A 140 7.08 11.86 -14.34
CA ILE A 140 8.15 11.08 -13.71
C ILE A 140 9.16 10.70 -14.78
N THR A 141 10.31 11.37 -14.76
CA THR A 141 11.37 11.14 -15.72
C THR A 141 12.70 10.86 -15.04
N HIS A 142 13.58 10.15 -15.75
CA HIS A 142 14.96 9.93 -15.33
C HIS A 142 15.92 10.06 -16.50
N ASN A 143 17.10 10.59 -16.22
CA ASN A 143 18.14 10.85 -17.21
C ASN A 143 19.34 9.92 -16.99
N TYR A 144 19.56 9.01 -17.94
CA TYR A 144 20.70 8.09 -17.87
C TYR A 144 21.97 8.75 -18.42
N LEU A 145 23.01 8.82 -17.59
CA LEU A 145 24.26 9.50 -17.94
C LEU A 145 25.29 8.61 -18.66
N ARG A 146 25.07 7.30 -18.71
CA ARG A 146 25.99 6.33 -19.29
C ARG A 146 25.24 5.33 -20.16
N THR A 147 25.90 4.85 -21.21
CA THR A 147 25.35 3.74 -22.00
C THR A 147 25.39 2.46 -21.19
N GLY A 148 24.35 1.63 -21.29
CA GLY A 148 24.30 0.38 -20.55
C GLY A 148 22.91 -0.23 -20.57
N THR A 149 22.80 -1.38 -19.88
CA THR A 149 21.52 -2.01 -19.57
C THR A 149 21.22 -1.79 -18.10
N TYR A 150 20.03 -1.30 -17.82
CA TYR A 150 19.49 -0.99 -16.50
C TYR A 150 18.30 -1.89 -16.20
N SER A 151 18.10 -2.20 -14.93
CA SER A 151 16.93 -2.92 -14.44
C SER A 151 16.07 -1.95 -13.64
N ALA A 152 15.11 -1.32 -14.31
CA ALA A 152 14.18 -0.40 -13.67
C ALA A 152 13.08 -1.19 -12.95
N SER A 153 12.56 -0.70 -11.83
CA SER A 153 11.52 -1.38 -11.05
C SER A 153 10.55 -0.38 -10.43
N LEU A 154 9.39 -0.88 -10.03
CA LEU A 154 8.38 -0.11 -9.32
C LEU A 154 7.87 -0.90 -8.11
N ASP A 155 8.15 -0.40 -6.92
CA ASP A 155 7.56 -0.92 -5.69
C ASP A 155 6.32 -0.07 -5.36
N THR A 156 5.23 -0.71 -4.95
CA THR A 156 3.99 -0.01 -4.59
C THR A 156 3.62 -0.26 -3.13
N THR A 157 3.46 0.82 -2.37
CA THR A 157 3.00 0.78 -0.99
C THR A 157 1.50 1.01 -0.94
N TYR A 158 0.78 0.02 -0.40
CA TYR A 158 -0.66 0.04 -0.21
C TYR A 158 -1.03 0.44 1.22
N SER A 159 -1.92 1.41 1.33
CA SER A 159 -2.74 1.64 2.53
C SER A 159 -4.02 0.81 2.45
N GLY A 160 -4.73 0.61 3.55
CA GLY A 160 -5.93 -0.20 3.52
C GLY A 160 -7.02 0.21 4.48
N ARG A 161 -8.25 -0.18 4.14
CA ARG A 161 -9.42 -0.16 5.02
C ARG A 161 -10.06 -1.54 5.05
N TYR A 162 -10.78 -1.83 6.12
CA TYR A 162 -11.45 -3.11 6.30
C TYR A 162 -12.83 -2.97 6.91
N ARG A 163 -13.67 -3.99 6.71
CA ARG A 163 -14.95 -4.13 7.42
C ARG A 163 -15.20 -5.58 7.79
N VAL A 164 -15.89 -5.79 8.89
CA VAL A 164 -16.32 -7.11 9.37
C VAL A 164 -17.79 -7.31 8.98
N GLY A 165 -18.09 -8.36 8.23
CA GLY A 165 -19.42 -8.61 7.67
C GLY A 165 -19.94 -7.40 6.89
N THR A 166 -21.10 -6.88 7.29
CA THR A 166 -21.73 -5.67 6.72
C THR A 166 -21.52 -4.42 7.60
N GLY A 167 -20.57 -4.47 8.52
CA GLY A 167 -20.24 -3.34 9.40
C GLY A 167 -19.60 -2.16 8.67
N ALA A 168 -19.32 -1.11 9.43
CA ALA A 168 -18.65 0.09 8.92
C ALA A 168 -17.19 -0.20 8.52
N TRP A 169 -16.70 0.55 7.54
CA TRP A 169 -15.30 0.57 7.16
C TRP A 169 -14.45 1.22 8.27
N GLN A 170 -13.27 0.67 8.47
CA GLN A 170 -12.27 1.12 9.44
C GLN A 170 -10.89 1.08 8.78
N ASP A 171 -9.98 1.98 9.18
CA ASP A 171 -8.64 2.01 8.63
C ASP A 171 -7.78 0.87 9.18
N VAL A 172 -6.93 0.30 8.33
CA VAL A 172 -5.86 -0.61 8.73
C VAL A 172 -4.68 0.25 9.23
N PRO A 173 -4.16 0.03 10.44
CA PRO A 173 -3.11 0.87 11.02
C PRO A 173 -1.73 0.46 10.49
N GLY A 174 -1.46 0.76 9.22
CA GLY A 174 -0.18 0.47 8.57
C GLY A 174 -0.34 0.28 7.06
N THR A 175 0.76 -0.13 6.43
CA THR A 175 0.85 -0.35 5.00
C THR A 175 1.50 -1.70 4.69
N VAL A 176 1.38 -2.14 3.44
CA VAL A 176 2.13 -3.25 2.86
C VAL A 176 2.77 -2.78 1.56
N THR A 177 4.04 -3.11 1.34
CA THR A 177 4.76 -2.79 0.11
C THR A 177 4.90 -4.04 -0.73
N ILE A 178 4.57 -3.92 -2.01
CA ILE A 178 4.69 -4.98 -3.01
C ILE A 178 5.75 -4.58 -4.00
N GLU A 179 6.80 -5.40 -4.09
CA GLU A 179 7.89 -5.21 -5.04
C GLU A 179 7.44 -5.61 -6.45
N GLY A 180 7.75 -4.74 -7.42
CA GLY A 180 7.52 -5.03 -8.83
C GLY A 180 8.64 -5.84 -9.45
N ALA A 181 8.32 -6.62 -10.48
CA ALA A 181 9.35 -7.30 -11.27
C ALA A 181 10.19 -6.24 -12.02
N PRO A 182 11.54 -6.34 -12.01
CA PRO A 182 12.38 -5.42 -12.78
C PRO A 182 12.17 -5.56 -14.29
N GLU A 183 12.15 -4.44 -14.99
CA GLU A 183 12.11 -4.34 -16.45
C GLU A 183 13.45 -3.88 -17.00
N SER A 184 13.90 -4.53 -18.08
CA SER A 184 15.16 -4.18 -18.73
C SER A 184 14.99 -2.96 -19.62
N LEU A 185 15.86 -1.98 -19.43
CA LEU A 185 15.97 -0.76 -20.24
C LEU A 185 17.41 -0.60 -20.72
N ARG A 186 17.63 -0.26 -21.99
CA ARG A 186 18.96 -0.03 -22.53
C ARG A 186 19.13 1.43 -22.95
N ALA A 187 20.08 2.11 -22.31
CA ALA A 187 20.49 3.45 -22.70
C ALA A 187 21.61 3.38 -23.75
N ILE A 188 21.43 4.09 -24.87
CA ILE A 188 22.38 4.17 -25.96
C ILE A 188 22.77 5.62 -26.24
N GLU A 189 23.88 5.81 -26.92
CA GLU A 189 24.28 7.12 -27.44
C GLU A 189 23.76 7.28 -28.87
N ALA A 190 23.22 8.46 -29.17
CA ALA A 190 22.91 8.85 -30.54
C ALA A 190 24.14 9.48 -31.19
N GLN A 191 24.55 8.99 -32.35
CA GLN A 191 25.60 9.61 -33.16
C GLN A 191 24.96 10.60 -34.15
N PRO A 192 25.22 11.92 -34.03
CA PRO A 192 24.70 12.87 -35.00
C PRO A 192 25.38 12.65 -36.36
N LYS A 193 24.57 12.52 -37.41
CA LYS A 193 25.05 12.53 -38.80
C LYS A 193 24.54 13.79 -39.50
N LEU A 194 25.47 14.66 -39.87
CA LEU A 194 25.14 15.84 -40.68
C LEU A 194 24.85 15.39 -42.12
N VAL A 195 23.67 15.75 -42.64
CA VAL A 195 23.30 15.57 -44.05
C VAL A 195 23.20 16.94 -44.69
N GLY A 196 24.06 17.22 -45.68
CA GLY A 196 23.96 18.42 -46.50
C GLY A 196 22.93 18.23 -47.62
N TYR A 197 22.15 19.27 -47.89
CA TYR A 197 21.24 19.37 -49.04
C TYR A 197 21.85 20.27 -50.12
#